data_AF-A0A371SBV5-F1
#
_entry.id   AF-A0A371SBV5-F1
#
_cell.length_a   1.000
_cell.length_b   1.000
_cell.length_c   1.000
_cell.angle_alpha   90.00
_cell.angle_beta   90.00
_cell.angle_gamma   90.00
#
_symmetry.space_group_name_H-M   'P 1'
#
loop_
_entity.id
_entity.type
_entity.pdbx_description
1 polymer ?
#
loop_
_entity_poly.entity_id
_entity_poly.type
_entity_poly.pdbx_seq_one_letter_code
_entity_poly.pdbx_strand_id
1 'polypeptide(L)'
;MKNVFLQCVEGSVLKTYEYLKNLDDKTEEQIKMEEEYYNRFFKENPNFKIYHKDPWVENIMNTYRDYFVVVLTNRKARSIAEQDLLNKLNRFLPMDFRGVDMKSTEENLKVIFNEKGFGFKGGKVTPHYGPFIWQISNIRRYSVDLPDTTQEVQVCFLDDFLMLSWLHFATFGEVYAGGWAEKDALYCILPNYRDKLETDVFRVSFLKHEAQHYSDYIQFPKLSGKDLEYRAKLVELIYYSSFEVFEKFMVQAVNNANPHNYSAFIIIERFSKHFFNKNAERQLEKWTSINYEDIQNFAKVLFKEHTDLLISKDAQIVEGVI
;
A
#
# COMPACT_ATOMS: atom_id res chain seq x y z
N MET A 1 -14.31 -4.64 13.02
CA MET A 1 -14.48 -3.69 11.88
C MET A 1 -13.34 -3.74 10.85
N LYS A 2 -12.05 -3.67 11.21
CA LYS A 2 -10.93 -3.75 10.24
C LYS A 2 -11.02 -4.90 9.23
N ASN A 3 -11.56 -6.05 9.64
CA ASN A 3 -11.71 -7.22 8.77
C ASN A 3 -12.73 -7.01 7.62
N VAL A 4 -13.69 -6.10 7.77
CA VAL A 4 -14.70 -5.77 6.73
C VAL A 4 -14.06 -4.97 5.59
N PHE A 5 -13.12 -4.08 5.91
CA PHE A 5 -12.41 -3.26 4.92
C PHE A 5 -11.30 -4.02 4.19
N LEU A 6 -10.79 -5.12 4.75
CA LEU A 6 -9.82 -5.98 4.05
C LEU A 6 -10.40 -6.55 2.74
N GLN A 7 -11.72 -6.71 2.64
CA GLN A 7 -12.39 -7.13 1.42
C GLN A 7 -12.33 -6.06 0.31
N CYS A 8 -12.19 -4.77 0.66
CA CYS A 8 -12.03 -3.69 -0.31
C CYS A 8 -10.66 -3.67 -0.99
N VAL A 9 -9.65 -4.34 -0.42
CA VAL A 9 -8.27 -4.36 -0.94
C VAL A 9 -8.19 -4.99 -2.34
N GLU A 10 -9.16 -5.82 -2.71
CA GLU A 10 -9.29 -6.39 -4.06
C GLU A 10 -9.75 -5.37 -5.12
N GLY A 11 -10.03 -4.12 -4.72
CA GLY A 11 -10.47 -3.06 -5.62
C GLY A 11 -11.96 -3.11 -5.96
N SER A 12 -12.80 -3.64 -5.07
CA SER A 12 -14.26 -3.63 -5.19
C SER A 12 -14.90 -3.44 -3.84
N VAL A 13 -15.99 -2.68 -3.77
CA VAL A 13 -16.80 -2.52 -2.55
C VAL A 13 -18.05 -3.41 -2.56
N LEU A 14 -18.29 -4.16 -3.64
CA LEU A 14 -19.51 -4.97 -3.79
C LEU A 14 -19.62 -6.05 -2.72
N LYS A 15 -18.56 -6.85 -2.54
CA LYS A 15 -18.52 -7.93 -1.53
C LYS A 15 -18.74 -7.38 -0.12
N THR A 16 -18.09 -6.26 0.19
CA THR A 16 -18.21 -5.59 1.48
C THR A 16 -19.64 -5.10 1.72
N TYR A 17 -20.26 -4.47 0.72
CA TYR A 17 -21.62 -3.98 0.81
C TYR A 17 -22.64 -5.13 0.89
N GLU A 18 -22.50 -6.18 0.08
CA GLU A 18 -23.34 -7.38 0.13
C GLU A 18 -23.23 -8.10 1.48
N TYR A 19 -22.02 -8.22 2.01
CA TYR A 19 -21.79 -8.75 3.35
C TYR A 19 -22.56 -7.95 4.40
N LEU A 20 -22.39 -6.62 4.42
CA LEU A 20 -23.10 -5.75 5.37
C LEU A 20 -24.63 -5.86 5.22
N LYS A 21 -25.12 -5.94 3.99
CA LYS A 21 -26.56 -6.04 3.69
C LYS A 21 -27.17 -7.33 4.22
N ASN A 22 -26.45 -8.45 4.14
CA ASN A 22 -26.94 -9.79 4.43
C ASN A 22 -26.68 -10.25 5.88
N LEU A 23 -26.22 -9.37 6.77
CA LEU A 23 -26.13 -9.66 8.20
C LEU A 23 -27.54 -9.70 8.82
N ASP A 24 -27.88 -10.81 9.49
CA ASP A 24 -29.18 -10.98 10.16
C ASP A 24 -29.30 -10.09 11.42
N ASP A 25 -28.26 -10.06 12.26
CA ASP A 25 -28.20 -9.27 13.50
C ASP A 25 -27.11 -8.20 13.43
N LYS A 26 -27.43 -7.02 12.84
CA LYS A 26 -26.48 -5.92 12.69
C LYS A 26 -26.34 -5.10 13.97
N THR A 27 -25.12 -4.75 14.33
CA THR A 27 -24.86 -3.70 15.32
C THR A 27 -25.22 -2.32 14.74
N GLU A 28 -25.43 -1.32 15.60
CA GLU A 28 -25.67 0.07 15.17
C GLU A 28 -24.56 0.60 14.26
N GLU A 29 -23.31 0.23 14.55
CA GLU A 29 -22.15 0.58 13.72
C GLU A 29 -22.23 -0.05 12.32
N GLN A 30 -22.67 -1.31 12.21
CA GLN A 30 -22.82 -1.99 10.93
C GLN A 30 -23.96 -1.41 10.10
N ILE A 31 -25.07 -1.03 10.73
CA ILE A 31 -26.18 -0.32 10.07
C ILE A 31 -25.69 1.00 9.49
N LYS A 32 -24.99 1.81 10.31
CA LYS A 32 -24.42 3.08 9.86
C LYS A 32 -23.43 2.89 8.70
N MET A 33 -22.57 1.87 8.80
CA MET A 33 -21.60 1.56 7.75
C MET A 33 -22.29 1.17 6.44
N GLU A 34 -23.34 0.34 6.48
CA GLU A 34 -24.14 0.00 5.30
C GLU A 34 -24.73 1.24 4.64
N GLU A 35 -25.32 2.15 5.43
CA GLU A 35 -25.87 3.41 4.94
C GLU A 35 -24.79 4.30 4.30
N GLU A 36 -23.60 4.39 4.91
CA GLU A 36 -22.47 5.14 4.38
C GLU A 36 -22.01 4.59 3.02
N TYR A 37 -21.90 3.25 2.88
CA TYR A 37 -21.60 2.61 1.60
C TYR A 37 -22.69 2.88 0.56
N TYR A 38 -23.97 2.72 0.90
CA TYR A 38 -25.08 3.03 0.00
C TYR A 38 -25.02 4.47 -0.50
N ASN A 39 -24.86 5.42 0.42
CA ASN A 39 -24.84 6.85 0.13
C ASN A 39 -23.65 7.28 -0.75
N ARG A 40 -22.46 6.66 -0.59
CA ARG A 40 -21.26 6.99 -1.38
C ARG A 40 -21.23 6.29 -2.74
N PHE A 41 -21.65 5.02 -2.80
CA PHE A 41 -21.37 4.16 -3.95
C PHE A 41 -22.59 3.78 -4.78
N PHE A 42 -23.79 3.76 -4.21
CA PHE A 42 -24.97 3.16 -4.87
C PHE A 42 -26.12 4.14 -5.10
N LYS A 43 -26.21 5.22 -4.33
CA LYS A 43 -27.18 6.30 -4.56
C LYS A 43 -27.00 6.95 -5.94
N GLU A 44 -28.10 7.41 -6.55
CA GLU A 44 -28.06 8.06 -7.88
C GLU A 44 -27.24 9.36 -7.90
N ASN A 45 -27.32 10.13 -6.81
CA ASN A 45 -26.56 11.36 -6.60
C ASN A 45 -25.77 11.27 -5.28
N PRO A 46 -24.60 10.61 -5.29
CA PRO A 46 -23.84 10.39 -4.08
C PRO A 46 -23.22 11.69 -3.57
N ASN A 47 -23.25 11.92 -2.26
CA ASN A 47 -22.62 13.08 -1.64
C ASN A 47 -21.18 12.77 -1.21
N PHE A 48 -20.26 12.65 -2.17
CA PHE A 48 -18.83 12.47 -1.91
C PHE A 48 -17.97 13.60 -2.49
N LYS A 49 -18.57 14.56 -3.20
CA LYS A 49 -17.82 15.65 -3.80
C LYS A 49 -17.21 16.50 -2.71
N ILE A 50 -15.96 16.90 -2.92
CA ILE A 50 -15.31 17.86 -2.05
C ILE A 50 -15.29 19.22 -2.70
N TYR A 51 -15.28 20.23 -1.83
CA TYR A 51 -15.10 21.61 -2.19
C TYR A 51 -13.64 22.03 -1.93
N HIS A 52 -13.08 22.81 -2.84
CA HIS A 52 -11.78 23.44 -2.63
C HIS A 52 -11.79 24.86 -3.21
N LYS A 53 -11.10 25.79 -2.54
CA LYS A 53 -11.05 27.21 -2.94
C LYS A 53 -10.53 27.44 -4.36
N ASP A 54 -9.71 26.52 -4.85
CA ASP A 54 -9.26 26.48 -6.25
C ASP A 54 -10.15 25.51 -7.03
N PRO A 55 -11.01 26.00 -7.96
CA PRO A 55 -11.90 25.16 -8.74
C PRO A 55 -11.18 24.13 -9.61
N TRP A 56 -9.95 24.41 -10.05
CA TRP A 56 -9.19 23.45 -10.85
C TRP A 56 -8.82 22.22 -10.01
N VAL A 57 -8.29 22.46 -8.79
CA VAL A 57 -7.95 21.40 -7.83
C VAL A 57 -9.21 20.60 -7.45
N GLU A 58 -10.32 21.30 -7.15
CA GLU A 58 -11.61 20.69 -6.87
C GLU A 58 -12.05 19.73 -7.99
N ASN A 59 -12.02 20.20 -9.23
CA ASN A 59 -12.48 19.45 -10.39
C ASN A 59 -11.65 18.19 -10.64
N ILE A 60 -10.32 18.26 -10.49
CA ILE A 60 -9.46 17.08 -10.62
C ILE A 60 -9.78 16.05 -9.54
N MET A 61 -9.88 16.47 -8.28
CA MET A 61 -10.17 15.54 -7.18
C MET A 61 -11.54 14.86 -7.34
N ASN A 62 -12.56 15.63 -7.71
CA ASN A 62 -13.89 15.08 -7.94
C ASN A 62 -13.92 14.15 -9.17
N THR A 63 -13.10 14.41 -10.19
CA THR A 63 -12.94 13.51 -11.35
C THR A 63 -12.39 12.14 -10.95
N TYR A 64 -11.38 12.09 -10.08
CA TYR A 64 -10.88 10.82 -9.54
C TYR A 64 -11.93 10.11 -8.66
N ARG A 65 -12.68 10.85 -7.81
CA ARG A 65 -13.73 10.25 -6.97
C ARG A 65 -14.89 9.67 -7.79
N ASP A 66 -15.30 10.35 -8.86
CA ASP A 66 -16.27 9.83 -9.82
C ASP A 66 -15.76 8.52 -10.44
N TYR A 67 -14.49 8.49 -10.85
CA TYR A 67 -13.85 7.28 -11.37
C TYR A 67 -13.83 6.16 -10.32
N PHE A 68 -13.47 6.45 -9.06
CA PHE A 68 -13.45 5.46 -7.98
C PHE A 68 -14.82 4.80 -7.79
N VAL A 69 -15.91 5.59 -7.77
CA VAL A 69 -17.26 5.01 -7.66
C VAL A 69 -17.55 4.07 -8.82
N VAL A 70 -17.21 4.44 -10.06
CA VAL A 70 -17.44 3.60 -11.23
C VAL A 70 -16.70 2.27 -11.13
N VAL A 71 -15.40 2.30 -10.80
CA VAL A 71 -14.57 1.08 -10.79
C VAL A 71 -14.80 0.21 -9.55
N LEU A 72 -15.07 0.81 -8.39
CA LEU A 72 -15.30 0.07 -7.14
C LEU A 72 -16.66 -0.64 -7.12
N THR A 73 -17.62 -0.16 -7.92
CA THR A 73 -18.96 -0.78 -8.05
C THR A 73 -19.12 -1.58 -9.34
N ASN A 74 -18.06 -1.73 -10.13
CA ASN A 74 -18.07 -2.41 -11.43
C ASN A 74 -19.18 -1.91 -12.39
N ARG A 75 -19.57 -0.64 -12.31
CA ARG A 75 -20.59 -0.03 -13.20
C ARG A 75 -20.18 -0.04 -14.67
N LYS A 76 -18.87 -0.03 -14.93
CA LYS A 76 -18.27 -0.12 -16.27
C LYS A 76 -17.06 -1.05 -16.24
N ALA A 77 -16.69 -1.59 -17.40
CA ALA A 77 -15.40 -2.24 -17.56
C ALA A 77 -14.26 -1.26 -17.21
N ARG A 78 -13.24 -1.74 -16.48
CA ARG A 78 -12.14 -0.91 -15.97
C ARG A 78 -11.46 -0.11 -17.08
N SER A 79 -11.17 -0.73 -18.22
CA SER A 79 -10.55 -0.05 -19.37
C SER A 79 -11.36 1.15 -19.88
N ILE A 80 -12.70 1.02 -19.90
CA ILE A 80 -13.60 2.12 -20.31
C ILE A 80 -13.57 3.23 -19.25
N ALA A 81 -13.62 2.87 -17.96
CA ALA A 81 -13.55 3.85 -16.88
C ALA A 81 -12.19 4.59 -16.85
N GLU A 82 -11.09 3.89 -17.14
CA GLU A 82 -9.75 4.48 -17.25
C GLU A 82 -9.65 5.45 -18.44
N GLN A 83 -10.25 5.11 -19.58
CA GLN A 83 -10.32 6.02 -20.74
C GLN A 83 -11.20 7.25 -20.45
N ASP A 84 -12.34 7.06 -19.77
CA ASP A 84 -13.20 8.16 -19.34
C ASP A 84 -12.46 9.10 -18.39
N LEU A 85 -11.70 8.55 -17.43
CA LEU A 85 -10.86 9.30 -16.50
C LEU A 85 -9.83 10.13 -17.28
N LEU A 86 -9.06 9.49 -18.17
CA LEU A 86 -8.05 10.16 -19.01
C LEU A 86 -8.66 11.34 -19.79
N ASN A 87 -9.77 11.08 -20.49
CA ASN A 87 -10.46 12.09 -21.29
C ASN A 87 -10.96 13.26 -20.44
N LYS A 88 -11.46 13.01 -19.23
CA LYS A 88 -11.92 14.07 -18.32
C LYS A 88 -10.73 14.88 -17.76
N LEU A 89 -9.67 14.22 -17.31
CA LEU A 89 -8.47 14.89 -16.79
C LEU A 89 -7.84 15.80 -17.84
N ASN A 90 -7.72 15.34 -19.09
CA ASN A 90 -7.20 16.14 -20.20
C ASN A 90 -8.02 17.40 -20.51
N ARG A 91 -9.31 17.45 -20.16
CA ARG A 91 -10.12 18.68 -20.34
C ARG A 91 -9.71 19.80 -19.39
N PHE A 92 -9.08 19.47 -18.27
CA PHE A 92 -8.58 20.44 -17.29
C PHE A 92 -7.14 20.88 -17.58
N LEU A 93 -6.49 20.28 -18.58
CA LEU A 93 -5.15 20.67 -19.02
C LEU A 93 -5.23 21.66 -20.19
N PRO A 94 -4.31 22.65 -20.25
CA PRO A 94 -4.08 23.45 -21.45
C PRO A 94 -3.89 22.56 -22.69
N MET A 95 -4.28 23.03 -23.87
CA MET A 95 -4.33 22.21 -25.09
C MET A 95 -2.98 21.56 -25.43
N ASP A 96 -1.90 22.32 -25.27
CA ASP A 96 -0.50 21.94 -25.47
C ASP A 96 0.07 21.08 -24.34
N PHE A 97 -0.59 21.02 -23.19
CA PHE A 97 -0.26 20.19 -22.03
C PHE A 97 -1.08 18.90 -21.95
N ARG A 98 -1.93 18.59 -22.93
CA ARG A 98 -2.73 17.35 -22.90
C ARG A 98 -1.82 16.14 -23.13
N GLY A 99 -1.95 15.15 -22.26
CA GLY A 99 -1.26 13.87 -22.40
C GLY A 99 -1.96 12.95 -23.41
N VAL A 100 -1.19 12.08 -24.04
CA VAL A 100 -1.70 11.03 -24.95
C VAL A 100 -2.15 9.78 -24.19
N ASP A 101 -1.66 9.62 -22.97
CA ASP A 101 -1.93 8.50 -22.07
C ASP A 101 -2.01 8.98 -20.62
N MET A 102 -2.37 8.07 -19.70
CA MET A 102 -2.52 8.44 -18.29
C MET A 102 -1.21 8.95 -17.68
N LYS A 103 -0.07 8.34 -18.05
CA LYS A 103 1.23 8.70 -17.49
C LYS A 103 1.58 10.15 -17.83
N SER A 104 1.55 10.51 -19.11
CA SER A 104 1.83 11.88 -19.57
C SER A 104 0.81 12.88 -19.04
N THR A 105 -0.48 12.52 -18.99
CA THR A 105 -1.51 13.38 -18.38
C THR A 105 -1.23 13.64 -16.90
N GLU A 106 -0.89 12.61 -16.11
CA GLU A 106 -0.60 12.75 -14.68
C GLU A 106 0.72 13.48 -14.42
N GLU A 107 1.72 13.32 -15.27
CA GLU A 107 2.96 14.12 -15.24
C GLU A 107 2.67 15.61 -15.48
N ASN A 108 1.78 15.93 -16.42
CA ASN A 108 1.37 17.32 -16.68
C ASN A 108 0.49 17.90 -15.55
N LEU A 109 -0.38 17.07 -14.95
CA LEU A 109 -1.11 17.46 -13.73
C LEU A 109 -0.13 17.76 -12.58
N LYS A 110 0.91 16.93 -12.42
CA LYS A 110 1.94 17.13 -11.39
C LYS A 110 2.60 18.50 -11.49
N VAL A 111 2.91 18.97 -12.71
CA VAL A 111 3.49 20.31 -12.92
C VAL A 111 2.55 21.40 -12.37
N ILE A 112 1.26 21.35 -12.72
CA ILE A 112 0.29 22.36 -12.30
C ILE A 112 0.01 22.29 -10.79
N PHE A 113 -0.06 21.09 -10.21
CA PHE A 113 -0.20 20.94 -8.76
C PHE A 113 1.01 21.54 -8.01
N ASN A 114 2.23 21.29 -8.50
CA ASN A 114 3.44 21.86 -7.92
C ASN A 114 3.42 23.40 -7.97
N GLU A 115 3.02 24.00 -9.09
CA GLU A 115 2.85 25.46 -9.23
C GLU A 115 1.82 26.03 -8.24
N LYS A 116 0.81 25.23 -7.88
CA LYS A 116 -0.23 25.57 -6.90
C LYS A 116 0.18 25.28 -5.45
N GLY A 117 1.40 24.80 -5.22
CA GLY A 117 1.93 24.50 -3.88
C GLY A 117 1.54 23.13 -3.32
N PHE A 118 1.16 22.18 -4.17
CA PHE A 118 0.83 20.81 -3.78
C PHE A 118 1.80 19.81 -4.40
N GLY A 119 2.14 18.76 -3.67
CA GLY A 119 2.75 17.58 -4.25
C GLY A 119 1.71 16.67 -4.90
N PHE A 120 2.13 15.97 -5.95
CA PHE A 120 1.28 15.04 -6.70
C PHE A 120 2.08 13.80 -7.12
N LYS A 121 1.50 12.62 -6.86
CA LYS A 121 1.96 11.33 -7.38
C LYS A 121 0.78 10.60 -8.01
N GLY A 122 0.80 10.49 -9.33
CA GLY A 122 -0.13 9.66 -10.09
C GLY A 122 0.25 8.19 -10.11
N GLY A 123 -0.41 7.43 -10.97
CA GLY A 123 -0.17 6.00 -11.19
C GLY A 123 -1.24 5.11 -10.60
N LYS A 124 -1.06 3.80 -10.81
CA LYS A 124 -1.94 2.77 -10.25
C LYS A 124 -1.47 2.39 -8.86
N VAL A 125 -2.37 2.53 -7.90
CA VAL A 125 -2.31 1.74 -6.67
C VAL A 125 -3.13 0.51 -6.99
N THR A 126 -2.47 -0.62 -7.27
CA THR A 126 -3.15 -1.79 -7.86
C THR A 126 -4.45 -2.12 -7.10
N PRO A 127 -5.60 -2.22 -7.79
CA PRO A 127 -5.72 -2.35 -9.25
C PRO A 127 -6.11 -1.07 -10.02
N HIS A 128 -6.37 0.06 -9.35
CA HIS A 128 -6.96 1.25 -9.98
C HIS A 128 -6.00 2.45 -9.96
N TYR A 129 -6.19 3.40 -10.89
CA TYR A 129 -5.54 4.69 -10.77
C TYR A 129 -6.01 5.40 -9.50
N GLY A 130 -5.14 6.15 -8.85
CA GLY A 130 -5.55 6.93 -7.69
C GLY A 130 -4.37 7.71 -7.13
N PRO A 131 -4.35 9.04 -7.27
CA PRO A 131 -3.19 9.82 -6.94
C PRO A 131 -3.09 10.03 -5.43
N PHE A 132 -1.88 10.36 -5.01
CA PHE A 132 -1.61 11.00 -3.73
C PHE A 132 -1.42 12.49 -3.99
N ILE A 133 -2.16 13.33 -3.26
CA ILE A 133 -2.11 14.79 -3.38
C ILE A 133 -2.00 15.36 -1.97
N TRP A 134 -0.96 16.15 -1.72
CA TRP A 134 -0.62 16.64 -0.38
C TRP A 134 -0.06 18.06 -0.44
N GLN A 135 -0.09 18.76 0.69
CA GLN A 135 0.39 20.14 0.76
C GLN A 135 1.73 20.26 1.48
N ILE A 136 1.98 19.46 2.52
CA ILE A 136 3.17 19.60 3.36
C ILE A 136 4.17 18.48 3.07
N SER A 137 5.44 18.83 2.96
CA SER A 137 6.56 17.89 2.84
C SER A 137 7.71 18.30 3.73
N ASN A 138 8.17 17.37 4.57
CA ASN A 138 9.33 17.57 5.43
C ASN A 138 10.34 16.46 5.20
N ILE A 139 11.61 16.83 5.07
CA ILE A 139 12.68 15.90 4.74
C ILE A 139 13.54 15.66 5.97
N ARG A 140 13.85 14.38 6.24
CA ARG A 140 14.86 13.98 7.23
C ARG A 140 15.77 12.90 6.65
N ARG A 141 17.01 12.81 7.13
CA ARG A 141 17.94 11.75 6.76
C ARG A 141 18.02 10.72 7.87
N TYR A 142 18.13 9.45 7.50
CA TYR A 142 18.27 8.34 8.42
C TYR A 142 19.40 7.44 7.95
N SER A 143 20.19 6.97 8.92
CA SER A 143 21.10 5.84 8.77
C SER A 143 20.36 4.61 9.27
N VAL A 144 20.11 3.64 8.38
CA VAL A 144 19.23 2.50 8.66
C VAL A 144 20.03 1.21 8.58
N ASP A 145 20.20 0.53 9.71
CA ASP A 145 20.82 -0.79 9.72
C ASP A 145 19.87 -1.83 9.08
N LEU A 146 20.38 -2.55 8.10
CA LEU A 146 19.78 -3.72 7.46
C LEU A 146 20.67 -4.95 7.77
N PRO A 147 20.20 -6.19 7.51
CA PRO A 147 20.97 -7.38 7.88
C PRO A 147 22.38 -7.44 7.27
N ASP A 148 22.54 -6.97 6.03
CA ASP A 148 23.79 -7.08 5.27
C ASP A 148 24.53 -5.74 5.09
N THR A 149 23.92 -4.61 5.47
CA THR A 149 24.49 -3.27 5.24
C THR A 149 23.83 -2.21 6.13
N THR A 150 24.43 -1.04 6.24
CA THR A 150 23.74 0.17 6.70
C THR A 150 23.41 1.02 5.47
N GLN A 151 22.16 1.48 5.37
CA GLN A 151 21.67 2.27 4.24
C GLN A 151 21.38 3.71 4.69
N GLU A 152 22.04 4.67 4.07
CA GLU A 152 21.67 6.08 4.19
C GLU A 152 20.47 6.36 3.29
N VAL A 153 19.39 6.87 3.88
CA VAL A 153 18.15 7.21 3.16
C VAL A 153 17.66 8.59 3.52
N GLN A 154 17.04 9.24 2.54
CA GLN A 154 16.23 10.42 2.75
C GLN A 154 14.77 9.99 2.92
N VAL A 155 14.12 10.42 4.00
CA VAL A 155 12.69 10.22 4.22
C VAL A 155 11.96 11.55 4.03
N CYS A 156 11.07 11.59 3.05
CA CYS A 156 10.14 12.67 2.80
C CYS A 156 8.81 12.37 3.50
N PHE A 157 8.55 13.04 4.61
CA PHE A 157 7.28 13.00 5.33
C PHE A 157 6.25 13.88 4.66
N LEU A 158 5.24 13.23 4.10
CA LEU A 158 4.11 13.83 3.41
C LEU A 158 2.96 14.03 4.39
N ASP A 159 2.32 15.19 4.36
CA ASP A 159 1.26 15.57 5.28
C ASP A 159 0.26 16.54 4.64
N ASP A 160 -0.85 16.79 5.32
CA ASP A 160 -1.93 17.67 4.86
C ASP A 160 -2.47 17.25 3.48
N PHE A 161 -3.00 16.02 3.44
CA PHE A 161 -3.45 15.37 2.22
C PHE A 161 -4.82 15.88 1.76
N LEU A 162 -4.91 16.18 0.46
CA LEU A 162 -6.17 16.34 -0.24
C LEU A 162 -6.72 15.00 -0.75
N MET A 163 -5.84 14.04 -1.07
CA MET A 163 -6.22 12.71 -1.56
C MET A 163 -5.17 11.65 -1.22
N LEU A 164 -5.65 10.49 -0.74
CA LEU A 164 -4.86 9.31 -0.38
C LEU A 164 -5.27 8.09 -1.22
N SER A 165 -5.44 8.29 -2.53
CA SER A 165 -5.86 7.26 -3.50
C SER A 165 -7.23 6.62 -3.23
N TRP A 166 -7.56 5.57 -3.99
CA TRP A 166 -8.90 4.96 -4.02
C TRP A 166 -9.20 4.11 -2.79
N LEU A 167 -8.21 3.48 -2.15
CA LEU A 167 -8.45 2.60 -0.99
C LEU A 167 -8.90 3.42 0.23
N HIS A 168 -8.25 4.55 0.47
CA HIS A 168 -8.69 5.53 1.47
C HIS A 168 -10.15 5.95 1.24
N PHE A 169 -10.50 6.20 -0.03
CA PHE A 169 -11.87 6.55 -0.41
C PHE A 169 -12.86 5.40 -0.20
N ALA A 170 -12.46 4.17 -0.55
CA ALA A 170 -13.26 2.95 -0.41
C ALA A 170 -13.58 2.64 1.06
N THR A 171 -12.64 2.91 1.96
CA THR A 171 -12.74 2.52 3.38
C THR A 171 -12.95 3.70 4.31
N PHE A 172 -13.44 4.85 3.80
CA PHE A 172 -13.76 6.01 4.63
C PHE A 172 -12.58 6.55 5.46
N GLY A 173 -11.35 6.35 4.98
CA GLY A 173 -10.12 6.76 5.65
C GLY A 173 -9.46 5.70 6.53
N GLU A 174 -10.08 4.52 6.69
CA GLU A 174 -9.56 3.48 7.60
C GLU A 174 -8.33 2.74 7.08
N VAL A 175 -8.17 2.60 5.76
CA VAL A 175 -7.09 1.84 5.13
C VAL A 175 -6.51 2.63 3.98
N TYR A 176 -5.18 2.82 4.01
CA TYR A 176 -4.43 3.48 2.96
C TYR A 176 -2.95 3.07 3.07
N ALA A 177 -2.16 3.41 2.04
CA ALA A 177 -0.73 3.08 2.02
C ALA A 177 0.01 3.74 3.20
N GLY A 178 1.03 3.06 3.72
CA GLY A 178 1.98 3.62 4.69
C GLY A 178 2.95 4.60 4.04
N GLY A 179 3.37 4.29 2.82
CA GLY A 179 4.33 5.06 2.05
C GLY A 179 4.89 4.21 0.93
N TRP A 180 6.03 4.62 0.38
CA TRP A 180 6.72 3.88 -0.68
C TRP A 180 8.18 4.33 -0.80
N ALA A 181 9.04 3.46 -1.29
CA ALA A 181 10.39 3.78 -1.75
C ALA A 181 10.41 4.18 -3.23
N GLU A 182 11.15 5.24 -3.57
CA GLU A 182 11.59 5.57 -4.92
C GLU A 182 13.11 5.53 -5.02
N LYS A 183 13.66 5.79 -6.21
CA LYS A 183 15.11 5.81 -6.46
C LYS A 183 15.86 6.89 -5.65
N ASP A 184 15.19 7.95 -5.24
CA ASP A 184 15.78 9.12 -4.59
C ASP A 184 15.51 9.19 -3.08
N ALA A 185 14.32 8.79 -2.65
CA ALA A 185 13.90 8.90 -1.26
C ALA A 185 12.83 7.87 -0.88
N LEU A 186 12.61 7.72 0.42
CA LEU A 186 11.45 7.06 0.99
C LEU A 186 10.37 8.11 1.24
N TYR A 187 9.14 7.85 0.84
CA TYR A 187 8.00 8.75 1.02
C TYR A 187 7.08 8.18 2.08
N CYS A 188 6.98 8.88 3.22
CA CYS A 188 6.19 8.49 4.37
C CYS A 188 4.86 9.25 4.38
N ILE A 189 3.73 8.54 4.44
CA ILE A 189 2.43 9.16 4.71
C ILE A 189 2.34 9.42 6.22
N LEU A 190 2.79 10.61 6.65
CA LEU A 190 2.98 10.96 8.07
C LEU A 190 1.74 10.74 8.95
N PRO A 191 0.49 10.99 8.51
CA PRO A 191 -0.70 10.70 9.31
C PRO A 191 -0.77 9.27 9.89
N ASN A 192 -0.17 8.27 9.23
CA ASN A 192 -0.12 6.89 9.75
C ASN A 192 0.82 6.70 10.95
N TYR A 193 1.81 7.59 11.11
CA TYR A 193 2.95 7.40 12.00
C TYR A 193 3.19 8.55 12.97
N ARG A 194 2.39 9.61 12.94
CA ARG A 194 2.66 10.86 13.68
C ARG A 194 2.94 10.63 15.17
N ASP A 195 2.19 9.72 15.78
CA ASP A 195 2.27 9.33 17.19
C ASP A 195 3.14 8.07 17.42
N LYS A 196 3.78 7.54 16.37
CA LYS A 196 4.46 6.24 16.35
C LYS A 196 5.88 6.31 15.80
N LEU A 197 6.45 7.50 15.61
CA LEU A 197 7.79 7.68 15.03
C LEU A 197 8.89 6.96 15.83
N GLU A 198 8.70 6.78 17.13
CA GLU A 198 9.68 6.10 18.00
C GLU A 198 9.37 4.60 18.22
N THR A 199 8.31 4.07 17.62
CA THR A 199 7.90 2.66 17.77
C THR A 199 8.29 1.83 16.56
N ASP A 200 8.22 0.52 16.67
CA ASP A 200 8.52 -0.41 15.57
C ASP A 200 7.59 -0.23 14.38
N VAL A 201 6.37 0.28 14.59
CA VAL A 201 5.43 0.60 13.50
C VAL A 201 6.06 1.54 12.49
N PHE A 202 6.80 2.57 12.95
CA PHE A 202 7.56 3.43 12.05
C PHE A 202 8.97 2.88 11.80
N ARG A 203 9.75 2.60 12.86
CA ARG A 203 11.18 2.31 12.76
C ARG A 203 11.46 1.01 12.01
N VAL A 204 10.55 0.05 12.07
CA VAL A 204 10.70 -1.27 11.46
C VAL A 204 9.76 -1.41 10.27
N SER A 205 8.44 -1.37 10.51
CA SER A 205 7.43 -1.64 9.47
C SER A 205 7.34 -0.59 8.37
N PHE A 206 7.88 0.61 8.57
CA PHE A 206 8.06 1.58 7.50
C PHE A 206 9.54 1.75 7.15
N LEU A 207 10.35 2.27 8.07
CA LEU A 207 11.69 2.76 7.76
C LEU A 207 12.64 1.64 7.30
N LYS A 208 12.74 0.54 8.05
CA LYS A 208 13.59 -0.59 7.65
C LYS A 208 13.01 -1.35 6.45
N HIS A 209 11.68 -1.51 6.39
CA HIS A 209 11.00 -2.14 5.26
C HIS A 209 11.29 -1.41 3.94
N GLU A 210 11.03 -0.10 3.89
CA GLU A 210 11.25 0.71 2.68
C GLU A 210 12.73 0.93 2.39
N ALA A 211 13.60 1.01 3.41
CA ALA A 211 15.05 1.02 3.21
C ALA A 211 15.57 -0.30 2.61
N GLN A 212 14.95 -1.44 2.94
CA GLN A 212 15.27 -2.72 2.31
C GLN A 212 14.92 -2.71 0.82
N HIS A 213 13.73 -2.22 0.45
CA HIS A 213 13.38 -2.02 -0.96
C HIS A 213 14.38 -1.10 -1.69
N TYR A 214 14.73 0.02 -1.07
CA TYR A 214 15.70 0.95 -1.62
C TYR A 214 17.06 0.28 -1.88
N SER A 215 17.54 -0.51 -0.93
CA SER A 215 18.78 -1.29 -1.05
C SER A 215 18.68 -2.35 -2.15
N ASP A 216 17.56 -3.08 -2.22
CA ASP A 216 17.34 -4.12 -3.22
C ASP A 216 17.19 -3.58 -4.63
N TYR A 217 16.65 -2.37 -4.84
CA TYR A 217 16.64 -1.73 -6.16
C TYR A 217 18.03 -1.48 -6.74
N ILE A 218 19.04 -1.35 -5.87
CA ILE A 218 20.44 -1.15 -6.26
C ILE A 218 21.12 -2.51 -6.45
N GLN A 219 20.95 -3.43 -5.49
CA GLN A 219 21.64 -4.72 -5.48
C GLN A 219 21.05 -5.72 -6.49
N PHE A 220 19.72 -5.72 -6.65
CA PHE A 220 18.96 -6.66 -7.47
C PHE A 220 17.96 -5.91 -8.38
N PRO A 221 18.44 -5.16 -9.40
CA PRO A 221 17.63 -4.21 -10.16
C PRO A 221 16.48 -4.82 -10.98
N LYS A 222 16.43 -6.15 -11.10
CA LYS A 222 15.38 -6.90 -11.81
C LYS A 222 14.43 -7.68 -10.89
N LEU A 223 14.64 -7.60 -9.58
CA LEU A 223 13.92 -8.41 -8.61
C LEU A 223 12.41 -8.11 -8.63
N SER A 224 11.61 -9.16 -8.63
CA SER A 224 10.16 -9.07 -8.65
C SER A 224 9.63 -8.49 -7.34
N GLY A 225 8.41 -7.93 -7.41
CA GLY A 225 7.72 -7.44 -6.21
C GLY A 225 7.57 -8.50 -5.13
N LYS A 226 7.38 -9.78 -5.48
CA LYS A 226 7.20 -10.87 -4.50
C LYS A 226 8.46 -11.05 -3.65
N ASP A 227 9.62 -11.11 -4.29
CA ASP A 227 10.91 -11.27 -3.61
C ASP A 227 11.30 -9.99 -2.84
N LEU A 228 11.03 -8.81 -3.39
CA LEU A 228 11.23 -7.52 -2.70
C LEU A 228 10.45 -7.50 -1.37
N GLU A 229 9.16 -7.84 -1.40
CA GLU A 229 8.30 -7.90 -0.21
C GLU A 229 8.75 -8.99 0.76
N TYR A 230 9.17 -10.14 0.26
CA TYR A 230 9.69 -11.23 1.09
C TYR A 230 10.90 -10.78 1.92
N ARG A 231 11.87 -10.13 1.27
CA ARG A 231 13.07 -9.60 1.93
C ARG A 231 12.72 -8.51 2.95
N ALA A 232 11.89 -7.55 2.57
CA ALA A 232 11.47 -6.47 3.48
C ALA A 232 10.69 -6.98 4.70
N LYS A 233 9.82 -7.98 4.53
CA LYS A 233 9.11 -8.64 5.64
C LYS A 233 10.01 -9.48 6.54
N LEU A 234 11.03 -10.13 5.99
CA LEU A 234 12.05 -10.78 6.81
C LEU A 234 12.80 -9.75 7.65
N VAL A 235 13.16 -8.59 7.08
CA VAL A 235 13.75 -7.47 7.84
C VAL A 235 12.79 -7.00 8.94
N GLU A 236 11.49 -6.93 8.69
CA GLU A 236 10.53 -6.63 9.75
C GLU A 236 10.63 -7.65 10.90
N LEU A 237 10.61 -8.96 10.61
CA LEU A 237 10.74 -10.00 11.65
C LEU A 237 12.05 -9.91 12.43
N ILE A 238 13.16 -9.59 11.75
CA ILE A 238 14.49 -9.50 12.35
C ILE A 238 14.57 -8.37 13.40
N TYR A 239 13.89 -7.24 13.16
CA TYR A 239 14.06 -6.02 13.97
C TYR A 239 12.84 -5.63 14.80
N TYR A 240 11.64 -6.13 14.53
CA TYR A 240 10.47 -5.86 15.37
C TYR A 240 10.70 -6.47 16.76
N SER A 241 10.16 -5.85 17.81
CA SER A 241 10.38 -6.28 19.20
C SER A 241 9.37 -7.29 19.73
N SER A 242 8.34 -7.62 18.95
CA SER A 242 7.20 -8.43 19.40
C SER A 242 6.52 -9.21 18.26
N PHE A 243 5.63 -10.14 18.64
CA PHE A 243 4.83 -10.96 17.71
C PHE A 243 3.78 -10.20 16.91
N GLU A 244 3.55 -8.91 17.16
CA GLU A 244 2.52 -8.11 16.48
C GLU A 244 2.68 -8.15 14.94
N VAL A 245 3.92 -8.03 14.45
CA VAL A 245 4.19 -8.09 13.01
C VAL A 245 3.96 -9.49 12.43
N PHE A 246 4.23 -10.53 13.21
CA PHE A 246 3.99 -11.91 12.81
C PHE A 246 2.48 -12.19 12.71
N GLU A 247 1.69 -11.70 13.67
CA GLU A 247 0.23 -11.75 13.63
C GLU A 247 -0.33 -11.07 12.37
N LYS A 248 0.18 -9.87 12.05
CA LYS A 248 -0.15 -9.17 10.79
C LYS A 248 0.13 -10.04 9.56
N PHE A 249 1.27 -10.73 9.53
CA PHE A 249 1.61 -11.61 8.40
C PHE A 249 0.70 -12.83 8.32
N MET A 250 0.28 -13.41 9.44
CA MET A 250 -0.69 -14.51 9.42
C MET A 250 -2.02 -14.10 8.77
N VAL A 251 -2.48 -12.86 9.00
CA VAL A 251 -3.69 -12.31 8.37
C VAL A 251 -3.48 -12.06 6.87
N GLN A 252 -2.31 -11.58 6.47
CA GLN A 252 -1.99 -11.27 5.07
C GLN A 252 -1.67 -12.50 4.21
N ALA A 253 -1.23 -13.60 4.83
CA ALA A 253 -0.68 -14.78 4.18
C ALA A 253 -1.71 -15.55 3.33
N VAL A 254 -1.90 -15.08 2.09
CA VAL A 254 -2.80 -15.62 1.08
C VAL A 254 -1.99 -15.92 -0.19
N ASN A 255 -2.10 -17.14 -0.73
CA ASN A 255 -1.44 -17.52 -1.98
C ASN A 255 -2.18 -16.92 -3.18
N ASN A 256 -1.81 -15.70 -3.57
CA ASN A 256 -2.34 -15.02 -4.75
C ASN A 256 -1.25 -14.22 -5.48
N ALA A 257 -1.62 -13.45 -6.51
CA ALA A 257 -0.67 -12.67 -7.29
C ALA A 257 -0.16 -11.40 -6.59
N ASN A 258 -0.77 -10.97 -5.48
CA ASN A 258 -0.36 -9.78 -4.76
C ASN A 258 0.96 -10.04 -4.01
N PRO A 259 2.01 -9.23 -4.24
CA PRO A 259 3.31 -9.41 -3.60
C PRO A 259 3.30 -9.45 -2.07
N HIS A 260 2.58 -8.54 -1.40
CA HIS A 260 2.49 -8.53 0.06
C HIS A 260 1.84 -9.80 0.62
N ASN A 261 0.77 -10.26 0.00
CA ASN A 261 0.06 -11.47 0.45
C ASN A 261 0.90 -12.73 0.20
N TYR A 262 1.52 -12.83 -0.98
CA TYR A 262 2.30 -13.98 -1.37
C TYR A 262 3.57 -14.13 -0.54
N SER A 263 4.31 -13.04 -0.32
CA SER A 263 5.49 -13.04 0.55
C SER A 263 5.15 -13.46 1.99
N ALA A 264 4.05 -12.94 2.56
CA ALA A 264 3.56 -13.38 3.86
C ALA A 264 3.18 -14.88 3.85
N PHE A 265 2.54 -15.37 2.78
CA PHE A 265 2.23 -16.78 2.61
C PHE A 265 3.49 -17.68 2.66
N ILE A 266 4.53 -17.32 1.90
CA ILE A 266 5.81 -18.06 1.90
C ILE A 266 6.50 -18.01 3.26
N ILE A 267 6.48 -16.87 3.95
CA ILE A 267 7.02 -16.74 5.32
C ILE A 267 6.28 -17.69 6.26
N ILE A 268 4.95 -17.65 6.30
CA ILE A 268 4.17 -18.52 7.18
C ILE A 268 4.40 -20.00 6.86
N GLU A 269 4.49 -20.39 5.58
CA GLU A 269 4.79 -21.76 5.18
C GLU A 269 6.18 -22.21 5.69
N ARG A 270 7.23 -21.42 5.42
CA ARG A 270 8.60 -21.74 5.83
C ARG A 270 8.78 -21.80 7.35
N PHE A 271 8.22 -20.84 8.07
CA PHE A 271 8.23 -20.84 9.54
C PHE A 271 7.44 -22.03 10.09
N SER A 272 6.26 -22.34 9.53
CA SER A 272 5.43 -23.46 10.00
C SER A 272 6.15 -24.80 9.82
N LYS A 273 6.88 -24.92 8.71
CA LYS A 273 7.67 -26.11 8.43
C LYS A 273 8.82 -26.28 9.41
N HIS A 274 9.50 -25.18 9.76
CA HIS A 274 10.61 -25.18 10.69
C HIS A 274 10.19 -25.47 12.14
N PHE A 275 9.22 -24.72 12.67
CA PHE A 275 8.86 -24.77 14.09
C PHE A 275 7.85 -25.87 14.45
N PHE A 276 7.02 -26.31 13.49
CA PHE A 276 5.93 -27.24 13.76
C PHE A 276 5.89 -28.46 12.82
N ASN A 277 6.79 -28.53 11.84
CA ASN A 277 6.76 -29.54 10.77
C ASN A 277 5.39 -29.61 10.04
N LYS A 278 4.74 -28.45 9.84
CA LYS A 278 3.45 -28.31 9.15
C LYS A 278 3.56 -27.38 7.94
N ASN A 279 2.61 -27.49 7.01
CA ASN A 279 2.56 -26.61 5.84
C ASN A 279 2.06 -25.20 6.19
N ALA A 280 1.17 -25.06 7.17
CA ALA A 280 0.73 -23.77 7.70
C ALA A 280 0.15 -23.93 9.12
N GLU A 281 0.74 -23.25 10.10
CA GLU A 281 0.18 -23.10 11.44
C GLU A 281 -0.44 -21.71 11.57
N ARG A 282 -1.74 -21.66 11.90
CA ARG A 282 -2.54 -20.43 11.91
C ARG A 282 -3.00 -20.04 13.31
N GLN A 283 -2.66 -20.84 14.32
CA GLN A 283 -3.00 -20.55 15.72
C GLN A 283 -1.92 -19.67 16.35
N LEU A 284 -2.28 -18.42 16.67
CA LEU A 284 -1.37 -17.45 17.27
C LEU A 284 -0.80 -17.96 18.61
N GLU A 285 -1.58 -18.71 19.38
CA GLU A 285 -1.18 -19.22 20.70
C GLU A 285 0.01 -20.19 20.62
N LYS A 286 0.18 -20.87 19.48
CA LYS A 286 1.35 -21.73 19.25
C LYS A 286 2.58 -20.93 18.85
N TRP A 287 2.39 -19.81 18.16
CA TRP A 287 3.50 -18.94 17.80
C TRP A 287 4.03 -18.20 19.03
N THR A 288 3.15 -17.70 19.88
CA THR A 288 3.53 -16.98 21.11
C THR A 288 4.14 -17.87 22.19
N SER A 289 4.12 -19.20 22.03
CA SER A 289 4.87 -20.11 22.90
C SER A 289 6.34 -20.29 22.48
N ILE A 290 6.73 -19.82 21.29
CA ILE A 290 8.11 -19.78 20.82
C ILE A 290 8.78 -18.51 21.35
N ASN A 291 10.06 -18.57 21.69
CA ASN A 291 10.81 -17.35 22.01
C ASN A 291 10.94 -16.48 20.74
N TYR A 292 10.58 -15.21 20.82
CA TYR A 292 10.65 -14.32 19.66
C TYR A 292 12.08 -14.18 19.11
N GLU A 293 13.11 -14.37 19.93
CA GLU A 293 14.50 -14.40 19.46
C GLU A 293 14.75 -15.55 18.46
N ASP A 294 14.08 -16.70 18.62
CA ASP A 294 14.17 -17.80 17.65
C ASP A 294 13.51 -17.43 16.32
N ILE A 295 12.40 -16.68 16.36
CA ILE A 295 11.73 -16.12 15.17
C ILE A 295 12.69 -15.16 14.44
N GLN A 296 13.33 -14.25 15.19
CA GLN A 296 14.31 -13.30 14.65
C GLN A 296 15.51 -14.03 14.02
N ASN A 297 16.06 -15.04 14.71
CA ASN A 297 17.22 -15.79 14.23
C ASN A 297 16.89 -16.59 12.97
N PHE A 298 15.72 -17.24 12.92
CA PHE A 298 15.29 -17.95 11.71
C PHE A 298 15.02 -16.98 10.55
N ALA A 299 14.46 -15.79 10.82
CA ALA A 299 14.30 -14.76 9.79
C ALA A 299 15.66 -14.32 9.20
N LYS A 300 16.70 -14.16 10.02
CA LYS A 300 18.08 -13.87 9.55
C LYS A 300 18.63 -14.98 8.66
N VAL A 301 18.41 -16.25 9.04
CA VAL A 301 18.82 -17.40 8.23
C VAL A 301 18.15 -17.36 6.86
N LEU A 302 16.83 -17.21 6.82
CA LEU A 302 16.08 -17.14 5.56
C LEU A 302 16.48 -15.94 4.69
N PHE A 303 16.77 -14.79 5.31
CA PHE A 303 17.25 -13.60 4.59
C PHE A 303 18.59 -13.88 3.92
N LYS A 304 19.53 -14.46 4.67
CA LYS A 304 20.85 -14.82 4.15
C LYS A 304 20.76 -15.87 3.03
N GLU A 305 19.99 -16.94 3.24
CA GLU A 305 19.77 -17.97 2.22
C GLU A 305 19.21 -17.38 0.92
N HIS A 306 18.25 -16.45 1.05
CA HIS A 306 17.67 -15.76 -0.09
C HIS A 306 18.69 -14.87 -0.80
N THR A 307 19.46 -14.06 -0.07
CA THR A 307 20.56 -13.26 -0.63
C THR A 307 21.56 -14.13 -1.39
N ASP A 308 22.04 -15.22 -0.78
CA ASP A 308 23.03 -16.13 -1.38
C ASP A 308 22.47 -16.78 -2.66
N LEU A 309 21.18 -17.14 -2.67
CA LEU A 309 20.51 -17.71 -3.84
C LEU A 309 20.36 -16.69 -4.98
N LEU A 310 19.99 -15.45 -4.68
CA LEU A 310 19.91 -14.37 -5.68
C LEU A 310 21.28 -14.11 -6.32
N ILE A 311 22.34 -14.02 -5.52
CA ILE A 311 23.72 -13.84 -6.02
C ILE A 311 24.14 -15.01 -6.92
N SER A 312 23.81 -16.24 -6.52
CA SER A 312 24.16 -17.44 -7.31
C SER A 312 23.49 -17.48 -8.70
N LYS A 313 22.37 -16.75 -8.87
CA LYS A 313 21.61 -16.63 -10.12
C LYS A 313 21.92 -15.37 -10.93
N ASP A 314 23.02 -14.68 -10.59
CA ASP A 314 23.41 -13.37 -11.11
C ASP A 314 22.43 -12.26 -10.68
N ALA A 315 22.88 -11.47 -9.69
CA ALA A 315 22.15 -10.37 -9.08
C ALA A 315 21.64 -9.32 -10.10
N GLN A 316 22.29 -9.18 -11.25
CA GLN A 316 21.94 -8.16 -12.25
C GLN A 316 20.77 -8.56 -13.15
N ILE A 317 20.45 -9.86 -13.21
CA ILE A 317 19.42 -10.38 -14.12
C ILE A 317 18.35 -11.22 -13.41
N VAL A 318 18.59 -11.68 -12.17
CA VAL A 318 17.63 -12.49 -11.43
C VAL A 318 16.32 -11.74 -11.20
N GLU A 319 15.21 -12.33 -11.64
CA GLU A 319 13.88 -11.75 -11.48
C GLU A 319 13.18 -12.25 -10.21
N GLY A 320 13.55 -13.42 -9.68
CA GLY A 320 12.95 -13.94 -8.45
C GLY A 320 13.29 -15.40 -8.17
N VAL A 321 13.14 -15.82 -6.91
CA VAL A 321 13.47 -17.18 -6.46
C VAL A 321 12.44 -17.81 -5.53
N ILE A 322 11.33 -17.12 -5.26
CA ILE A 322 10.21 -17.63 -4.46
C ILE A 322 8.91 -17.76 -5.24
#